data_AF-A0A9D6N9N3-F1
#
_entry.id   AF-A0A9D6N9N3-F1
#
_cell.length_a   1.000
_cell.length_b   1.000
_cell.length_c   1.000
_cell.angle_alpha   90.00
_cell.angle_beta   90.00
_cell.angle_gamma   90.00
#
_symmetry.space_group_name_H-M   'P 1'
#
loop_
_entity.id
_entity.type
_entity.pdbx_description
1 polymer ?
#
loop_
_entity_poly.entity_id
_entity_poly.type
_entity_poly.pdbx_seq_one_letter_code
_entity_poly.pdbx_strand_id
1 'polypeptide(L)'
;MEQWKAWAGLYYRDNAAVLFHPELAGNLTPMLLAMHRGNYFRIYLLCLYLKLRLLQMMSELVPEREEPVRTAQEVESVWTRYDSIRVEHLRFRNRFWFAELTRDTAGRMLYPRIGQALGLRPLMREVTEELDVLHSQYRRLAEQQQRGQRAQLQQRLNVLTWYLFPLVITTGILGMNVIVPGSEIGLGQGLLWFAGTLALIVAAMFLGLKLTRGER
;
A
#
# COMPACT_ATOMS: atom_id res chain seq x y z
N MET A 1 37.27 -26.52 -0.43
CA MET A 1 35.99 -26.20 0.25
C MET A 1 36.10 -25.03 1.23
N GLU A 2 37.27 -24.72 1.79
CA GLU A 2 37.47 -23.66 2.81
C GLU A 2 37.65 -22.23 2.25
N GLN A 3 38.02 -22.10 0.97
CA GLN A 3 38.56 -20.86 0.38
C GLN A 3 37.55 -19.71 0.25
N TRP A 4 36.24 -20.00 0.29
CA TRP A 4 35.18 -18.99 0.17
C TRP A 4 34.84 -18.33 1.52
N LYS A 5 35.29 -18.90 2.65
CA LYS A 5 35.14 -18.29 3.98
C LYS A 5 36.03 -17.06 4.18
N ALA A 6 37.08 -16.90 3.37
CA ALA A 6 38.03 -15.79 3.45
C ALA A 6 37.50 -14.47 2.87
N TRP A 7 36.33 -14.48 2.22
CA TRP A 7 35.77 -13.34 1.50
C TRP A 7 34.65 -12.69 2.31
N ALA A 8 34.85 -11.45 2.75
CA ALA A 8 33.82 -10.66 3.42
C ALA A 8 33.54 -9.39 2.60
N GLY A 9 32.28 -9.09 2.36
CA GLY A 9 31.86 -7.84 1.70
C GLY A 9 31.32 -6.87 2.74
N LEU A 10 31.77 -5.63 2.73
CA LEU A 10 31.30 -4.55 3.60
C LEU A 10 30.68 -3.44 2.76
N TYR A 11 29.58 -2.87 3.25
CA TYR A 11 28.83 -1.82 2.55
C TYR A 11 28.54 -0.66 3.48
N TYR A 12 28.85 0.55 3.03
CA TYR A 12 28.51 1.77 3.76
C TYR A 12 28.29 2.94 2.81
N ARG A 13 27.12 3.60 2.90
CA ARG A 13 26.76 4.86 2.23
C ARG A 13 27.28 4.97 0.78
N ASP A 14 26.98 3.98 -0.05
CA ASP A 14 27.33 3.89 -1.49
C ASP A 14 28.72 3.32 -1.83
N ASN A 15 29.52 2.93 -0.84
CA ASN A 15 30.79 2.25 -1.06
C ASN A 15 30.71 0.76 -0.72
N ALA A 16 31.16 -0.07 -1.66
CA ALA A 16 31.32 -1.50 -1.47
C ALA A 16 32.81 -1.82 -1.33
N ALA A 17 33.21 -2.35 -0.17
CA ALA A 17 34.56 -2.84 0.08
C ALA A 17 34.54 -4.36 0.15
N VAL A 18 35.47 -5.01 -0.56
CA VAL A 18 35.71 -6.45 -0.42
C VAL A 18 36.90 -6.62 0.51
N LEU A 19 36.64 -7.15 1.70
CA LEU A 19 37.64 -7.51 2.68
C LEU A 19 38.06 -8.96 2.47
N PHE A 20 39.36 -9.17 2.59
CA PHE A 20 39.98 -10.45 2.37
C PHE A 20 40.74 -10.84 3.63
N HIS A 21 40.38 -11.97 4.24
CA HIS A 21 41.04 -12.44 5.46
C HIS A 21 42.37 -13.13 5.08
N PRO A 22 43.54 -12.54 5.40
CA PRO A 22 44.83 -13.02 4.89
C PRO A 22 45.21 -14.41 5.46
N GLU A 23 44.83 -14.65 6.72
CA GLU A 23 45.16 -15.87 7.48
C GLU A 23 44.45 -17.13 6.94
N LEU A 24 43.29 -16.97 6.32
CA LEU A 24 42.55 -18.07 5.68
C LEU A 24 42.98 -18.32 4.23
N ALA A 25 43.84 -17.47 3.67
CA ALA A 25 44.10 -17.43 2.24
C ALA A 25 45.51 -17.87 1.81
N GLY A 26 46.49 -17.98 2.70
CA GLY A 26 47.83 -18.51 2.36
C GLY A 26 48.47 -17.92 1.09
N ASN A 27 49.19 -18.73 0.31
CA ASN A 27 49.91 -18.37 -0.93
C ASN A 27 49.01 -18.09 -2.17
N LEU A 28 47.77 -17.65 -1.98
CA LEU A 28 46.80 -17.50 -3.08
C LEU A 28 46.95 -16.20 -3.92
N THR A 29 47.93 -15.34 -3.66
CA THR A 29 48.18 -14.09 -4.40
C THR A 29 48.21 -14.23 -5.94
N PRO A 30 48.94 -15.18 -6.55
CA PRO A 30 48.94 -15.34 -8.01
C PRO A 30 47.62 -15.94 -8.55
N MET A 31 46.91 -16.75 -7.75
CA MET A 31 45.61 -17.33 -8.12
C MET A 31 44.47 -16.32 -8.00
N LEU A 32 44.53 -15.39 -7.04
CA LEU A 32 43.65 -14.23 -6.93
C LEU A 32 43.80 -13.31 -8.15
N LEU A 33 45.04 -13.06 -8.58
CA LEU A 33 45.33 -12.32 -9.83
C LEU A 33 44.78 -13.04 -11.07
N ALA A 34 44.85 -14.38 -11.10
CA ALA A 34 44.27 -15.18 -12.19
C ALA A 34 42.72 -15.20 -12.17
N MET A 35 42.09 -15.24 -10.99
CA MET A 35 40.63 -15.16 -10.84
C MET A 35 40.10 -13.74 -11.12
N HIS A 36 40.84 -12.70 -10.75
CA HIS A 36 40.53 -11.30 -11.06
C HIS A 36 40.51 -11.04 -12.59
N ARG A 37 41.33 -11.77 -13.37
CA ARG A 37 41.30 -11.72 -14.84
C ARG A 37 40.19 -12.57 -15.46
N GLY A 38 39.58 -13.50 -14.71
CA GLY A 38 38.57 -14.43 -15.21
C GLY A 38 37.12 -13.96 -15.06
N ASN A 39 36.21 -14.63 -15.77
CA ASN A 39 34.75 -14.41 -15.68
C ASN A 39 34.18 -14.65 -14.26
N TYR A 40 34.88 -15.40 -13.41
CA TYR A 40 34.43 -15.75 -12.05
C TYR A 40 34.39 -14.57 -11.09
N PHE A 41 35.37 -13.65 -11.18
CA PHE A 41 35.35 -12.43 -10.37
C PHE A 41 34.15 -11.55 -10.70
N ARG A 42 33.73 -11.52 -11.99
CA ARG A 42 32.52 -10.79 -12.41
C ARG A 42 31.25 -11.41 -11.83
N ILE A 43 31.17 -12.74 -11.74
CA ILE A 43 30.04 -13.44 -11.09
C ILE A 43 30.00 -13.07 -9.61
N TYR A 44 31.15 -13.07 -8.92
CA TYR A 44 31.22 -12.65 -7.52
C TYR A 44 30.78 -11.20 -7.32
N LEU A 45 31.32 -10.26 -8.12
CA LEU A 45 30.92 -8.86 -8.09
C LEU A 45 29.43 -8.67 -8.36
N LEU A 46 28.86 -9.42 -9.30
CA LEU A 46 27.42 -9.39 -9.54
C LEU A 46 26.64 -9.87 -8.32
N CYS A 47 27.01 -11.00 -7.72
CA CYS A 47 26.35 -11.48 -6.50
C CYS A 47 26.47 -10.49 -5.34
N LEU A 48 27.63 -9.84 -5.20
CA LEU A 48 27.82 -8.78 -4.22
C LEU A 48 26.87 -7.62 -4.51
N TYR A 49 26.86 -7.10 -5.75
CA TYR A 49 25.95 -6.05 -6.18
C TYR A 49 24.48 -6.39 -5.88
N LEU A 50 24.04 -7.62 -6.21
CA LEU A 50 22.69 -8.08 -5.91
C LEU A 50 22.39 -7.99 -4.41
N LYS A 51 23.33 -8.44 -3.55
CA LYS A 51 23.18 -8.36 -2.09
C LYS A 51 23.06 -6.91 -1.63
N LEU A 52 23.91 -6.03 -2.14
CA LEU A 52 23.92 -4.62 -1.76
C LEU A 52 22.61 -3.92 -2.12
N ARG A 53 22.11 -4.13 -3.33
CA ARG A 53 20.83 -3.55 -3.76
C ARG A 53 19.67 -4.04 -2.91
N LEU A 54 19.65 -5.33 -2.57
CA LEU A 54 18.62 -5.88 -1.69
C LEU A 54 18.70 -5.30 -0.27
N LEU A 55 19.91 -5.11 0.28
CA LEU A 55 20.09 -4.47 1.59
C LEU A 55 19.68 -3.00 1.57
N GLN A 56 19.97 -2.27 0.49
CA GLN A 56 19.50 -0.89 0.30
C GLN A 56 17.97 -0.84 0.29
N MET A 57 17.32 -1.69 -0.50
CA MET A 57 15.86 -1.78 -0.53
C MET A 57 15.29 -2.07 0.86
N MET A 58 15.85 -3.04 1.60
CA MET A 58 15.43 -3.29 2.99
C MET A 58 15.56 -2.03 3.86
N SER A 59 16.69 -1.33 3.79
CA SER A 59 16.90 -0.12 4.59
C SER A 59 15.94 1.02 4.26
N GLU A 60 15.45 1.08 3.02
CA GLU A 60 14.43 2.04 2.60
C GLU A 60 13.01 1.64 3.03
N LEU A 61 12.75 0.34 3.23
CA LEU A 61 11.47 -0.19 3.69
C LEU A 61 11.30 -0.12 5.22
N VAL A 62 12.37 -0.21 6.00
CA VAL A 62 12.34 -0.12 7.48
C VAL A 62 11.64 1.14 8.02
N PRO A 63 11.99 2.38 7.59
CA PRO A 63 11.35 3.58 8.14
C PRO A 63 9.85 3.63 7.84
N GLU A 64 9.44 3.05 6.71
CA GLU A 64 8.05 3.00 6.27
C GLU A 64 7.17 2.13 7.19
N ARG A 65 7.78 1.17 7.90
CA ARG A 65 7.07 0.34 8.87
C ARG A 65 6.91 1.00 10.24
N GLU A 66 7.89 1.79 10.66
CA GLU A 66 7.97 2.32 12.03
C GLU A 66 7.18 3.61 12.22
N GLU A 67 6.96 4.41 11.17
CA GLU A 67 6.23 5.67 11.28
C GLU A 67 4.69 5.45 11.23
N PRO A 68 3.96 5.74 12.31
CA PRO A 68 2.50 5.66 12.29
C PRO A 68 1.95 6.80 11.43
N VAL A 69 1.34 6.46 10.30
CA VAL A 69 0.68 7.44 9.41
C VAL A 69 -0.55 8.03 10.11
N ARG A 70 -0.62 9.36 10.23
CA ARG A 70 -1.68 10.09 10.97
C ARG A 70 -2.62 10.85 10.05
N THR A 71 -2.16 11.26 8.87
CA THR A 71 -2.89 12.18 7.98
C THR A 71 -3.14 11.59 6.60
N ALA A 72 -4.21 12.01 5.91
CA ALA A 72 -4.50 11.59 4.53
C ALA A 72 -3.41 11.97 3.52
N GLN A 73 -2.82 13.16 3.65
CA GLN A 73 -1.69 13.58 2.82
C GLN A 73 -0.42 12.76 3.08
N GLU A 74 -0.22 12.29 4.32
CA GLU A 74 0.91 11.41 4.65
C GLU A 74 0.74 10.03 4.02
N VAL A 75 -0.49 9.48 3.95
CA VAL A 75 -0.76 8.20 3.28
C VAL A 75 -0.35 8.24 1.81
N GLU A 76 -0.63 9.34 1.11
CA GLU A 76 -0.34 9.46 -0.32
C GLU A 76 1.17 9.60 -0.62
N SER A 77 1.90 10.39 0.18
CA SER A 77 3.34 10.55 0.01
C SER A 77 4.10 9.26 0.28
N VAL A 78 3.72 8.58 1.36
CA VAL A 78 4.17 7.25 1.73
C VAL A 78 3.87 6.22 0.66
N TRP A 79 2.64 6.18 0.14
CA TRP A 79 2.25 5.25 -0.93
C TRP A 79 3.09 5.45 -2.19
N THR A 80 3.35 6.71 -2.56
CA THR A 80 4.18 7.05 -3.72
C THR A 80 5.61 6.54 -3.54
N ARG A 81 6.17 6.69 -2.33
CA ARG A 81 7.50 6.19 -2.00
C ARG A 81 7.56 4.66 -2.04
N TYR A 82 6.62 3.99 -1.38
CA TYR A 82 6.47 2.54 -1.43
C TYR A 82 6.34 2.03 -2.87
N ASP A 83 5.51 2.65 -3.70
CA ASP A 83 5.30 2.23 -5.09
C ASP A 83 6.58 2.39 -5.92
N SER A 84 7.36 3.44 -5.67
CA SER A 84 8.66 3.62 -6.32
C SER A 84 9.64 2.48 -6.01
N ILE A 85 9.75 2.08 -4.74
CA ILE A 85 10.62 0.96 -4.30
C ILE A 85 10.10 -0.36 -4.88
N ARG A 86 8.78 -0.57 -4.88
CA ARG A 86 8.13 -1.76 -5.45
C ARG A 86 8.41 -1.88 -6.96
N VAL A 87 8.28 -0.78 -7.70
CA VAL A 87 8.59 -0.74 -9.14
C VAL A 87 10.07 -1.01 -9.37
N GLU A 88 10.96 -0.44 -8.55
CA GLU A 88 12.38 -0.73 -8.62
C GLU A 88 12.68 -2.21 -8.34
N HIS A 89 12.06 -2.81 -7.33
CA HIS A 89 12.20 -4.23 -7.01
C HIS A 89 11.76 -5.12 -8.17
N LEU A 90 10.64 -4.82 -8.81
CA LEU A 90 10.16 -5.55 -9.99
C LEU A 90 11.13 -5.42 -11.17
N ARG A 91 11.65 -4.22 -11.44
CA ARG A 91 12.66 -3.99 -12.47
C ARG A 91 13.94 -4.74 -12.16
N PHE A 92 14.40 -4.69 -10.92
CA PHE A 92 15.59 -5.38 -10.44
C PHE A 92 15.47 -6.89 -10.63
N ARG A 93 14.36 -7.48 -10.17
CA ARG A 93 14.07 -8.90 -10.32
C ARG A 93 14.07 -9.32 -11.79
N ASN A 94 13.36 -8.58 -12.63
CA ASN A 94 13.24 -8.92 -14.05
C ASN A 94 14.57 -8.78 -14.82
N ARG A 95 15.44 -7.85 -14.40
CA ARG A 95 16.67 -7.53 -15.14
C ARG A 95 17.92 -8.25 -14.64
N PHE A 96 18.00 -8.57 -13.36
CA PHE A 96 19.25 -9.05 -12.75
C PHE A 96 19.11 -10.39 -12.01
N TRP A 97 17.89 -10.84 -11.73
CA TRP A 97 17.66 -12.08 -10.98
C TRP A 97 17.49 -13.27 -11.92
N PHE A 98 18.61 -13.85 -12.35
CA PHE A 98 18.63 -15.00 -13.26
C PHE A 98 18.80 -16.32 -12.51
N ALA A 99 18.20 -17.40 -13.03
CA ALA A 99 18.45 -18.75 -12.51
C ALA A 99 19.87 -19.24 -12.88
N GLU A 100 20.32 -18.91 -14.09
CA GLU A 100 21.65 -19.22 -14.62
C GLU A 100 22.24 -17.99 -15.34
N LEU A 101 23.49 -17.64 -15.03
CA LEU A 101 24.18 -16.48 -15.64
C LEU A 101 24.97 -16.83 -16.90
N THR A 102 25.45 -18.07 -17.02
CA THR A 102 26.32 -18.52 -18.11
C THR A 102 26.01 -19.96 -18.46
N ARG A 103 26.35 -20.37 -19.68
CA ARG A 103 26.26 -21.77 -20.14
C ARG A 103 27.50 -22.59 -19.77
N ASP A 104 28.56 -21.93 -19.33
CA ASP A 104 29.75 -22.62 -18.83
C ASP A 104 29.44 -23.44 -17.56
N THR A 105 29.98 -24.65 -17.47
CA THR A 105 29.70 -25.60 -16.38
C THR A 105 30.23 -25.08 -15.04
N ALA A 106 31.42 -24.47 -15.04
CA ALA A 106 32.02 -23.93 -13.84
C ALA A 106 31.23 -22.71 -13.33
N GLY A 107 30.84 -21.79 -14.21
CA GLY A 107 30.02 -20.64 -13.83
C GLY A 107 28.61 -21.01 -13.33
N ARG A 108 27.97 -22.05 -13.90
CA ARG A 108 26.68 -22.56 -13.43
C ARG A 108 26.73 -23.14 -12.03
N MET A 109 27.82 -23.79 -11.65
CA MET A 109 27.99 -24.26 -10.27
C MET A 109 28.35 -23.13 -9.31
N LEU A 110 29.07 -22.12 -9.79
CA LEU A 110 29.63 -21.08 -8.94
C LEU A 110 28.59 -20.05 -8.49
N TYR A 111 27.75 -19.56 -9.42
CA TYR A 111 26.72 -18.56 -9.11
C TYR A 111 25.78 -18.96 -7.94
N PRO A 112 25.12 -20.13 -7.95
CA PRO A 112 24.23 -20.51 -6.86
C PRO A 112 25.00 -20.74 -5.54
N ARG A 113 26.25 -21.21 -5.59
CA ARG A 113 27.08 -21.38 -4.38
C ARG A 113 27.46 -20.05 -3.74
N ILE A 114 27.91 -19.08 -4.54
CA ILE A 114 28.20 -17.72 -4.04
C ILE A 114 26.91 -17.07 -3.54
N GLY A 115 25.81 -17.20 -4.28
CA GLY A 115 24.51 -16.67 -3.86
C GLY A 115 24.00 -17.28 -2.56
N GLN A 116 24.25 -18.58 -2.32
CA GLN A 116 23.94 -19.24 -1.06
C GLN A 116 24.83 -18.75 0.08
N ALA A 117 26.15 -18.67 -0.13
CA ALA A 117 27.10 -18.17 0.86
C ALA A 117 26.82 -16.72 1.26
N LEU A 118 26.38 -15.89 0.31
CA LEU A 118 26.01 -14.50 0.56
C LEU A 118 24.60 -14.33 1.15
N GLY A 119 23.77 -15.37 1.14
CA GLY A 119 22.38 -15.31 1.61
C GLY A 119 21.45 -14.53 0.68
N LEU A 120 21.67 -14.55 -0.64
CA LEU A 120 20.86 -13.80 -1.60
C LEU A 120 19.39 -14.22 -1.60
N ARG A 121 19.13 -15.54 -1.63
CA ARG A 121 17.76 -16.08 -1.67
C ARG A 121 16.94 -15.72 -0.43
N PRO A 122 17.42 -15.92 0.81
CA PRO A 122 16.66 -15.51 1.98
C PRO A 122 16.43 -13.99 2.01
N LEU A 123 17.44 -13.18 1.66
CA LEU A 123 17.29 -11.73 1.62
C LEU A 123 16.27 -11.26 0.57
N MET A 124 16.28 -11.85 -0.62
CA MET A 124 15.30 -11.56 -1.66
C MET A 124 13.87 -11.88 -1.18
N ARG A 125 13.72 -13.00 -0.47
CA ARG A 125 12.44 -13.40 0.11
C ARG A 125 11.98 -12.41 1.17
N GLU A 126 12.86 -12.00 2.06
CA GLU A 126 12.57 -11.01 3.11
C GLU A 126 12.12 -9.67 2.52
N VAL A 127 12.81 -9.15 1.50
CA VAL A 127 12.40 -7.93 0.77
C VAL A 127 11.00 -8.09 0.16
N THR A 128 10.72 -9.26 -0.42
CA THR A 128 9.42 -9.52 -1.05
C THR A 128 8.30 -9.61 -0.01
N GLU A 129 8.55 -10.33 1.09
CA GLU A 129 7.61 -10.46 2.22
C GLU A 129 7.31 -9.08 2.83
N GLU A 130 8.34 -8.24 3.04
CA GLU A 130 8.17 -6.89 3.58
C GLU A 130 7.36 -5.99 2.64
N LEU A 131 7.63 -6.04 1.33
CA LEU A 131 6.86 -5.32 0.32
C LEU A 131 5.38 -5.73 0.31
N ASP A 132 5.07 -7.01 0.52
CA ASP A 132 3.71 -7.53 0.58
C ASP A 132 2.98 -7.10 1.87
N VAL A 133 3.70 -7.09 3.00
CA VAL A 133 3.17 -6.59 4.29
C VAL A 133 2.77 -5.13 4.15
N LEU A 134 3.67 -4.26 3.69
CA LEU A 134 3.41 -2.84 3.50
C LEU A 134 2.29 -2.59 2.48
N HIS A 135 2.24 -3.38 1.40
CA HIS A 135 1.14 -3.31 0.43
C HIS A 135 -0.22 -3.47 1.12
N SER A 136 -0.33 -4.51 1.95
CA SER A 136 -1.57 -4.85 2.64
C SER A 136 -1.96 -3.78 3.67
N GLN A 137 -0.97 -3.22 4.38
CA GLN A 137 -1.18 -2.17 5.38
C GLN A 137 -1.70 -0.88 4.72
N TYR A 138 -1.04 -0.40 3.67
CA TYR A 138 -1.46 0.83 3.00
C TYR A 138 -2.80 0.69 2.29
N ARG A 139 -3.09 -0.47 1.71
CA ARG A 139 -4.40 -0.74 1.13
C ARG A 139 -5.51 -0.64 2.17
N ARG A 140 -5.30 -1.20 3.37
CA ARG A 140 -6.26 -1.10 4.48
C ARG A 140 -6.46 0.37 4.92
N LEU A 141 -5.37 1.13 5.03
CA LEU A 141 -5.45 2.55 5.40
C LEU A 141 -6.23 3.37 4.36
N ALA A 142 -5.97 3.15 3.07
CA ALA A 142 -6.70 3.80 1.98
C ALA A 142 -8.21 3.43 2.01
N GLU A 143 -8.55 2.16 2.23
CA GLU A 143 -9.93 1.74 2.38
C GLU A 143 -10.62 2.37 3.60
N GLN A 144 -9.94 2.46 4.75
CA GLN A 144 -10.47 3.10 5.95
C GLN A 144 -10.75 4.59 5.72
N GLN A 145 -9.86 5.31 5.03
CA GLN A 145 -10.08 6.70 4.67
C GLN A 145 -11.28 6.87 3.73
N GLN A 146 -11.39 6.04 2.70
CA GLN A 146 -12.53 6.07 1.79
C GLN A 146 -13.85 5.78 2.52
N ARG A 147 -13.86 4.80 3.43
CA ARG A 147 -15.04 4.48 4.26
C ARG A 147 -15.41 5.65 5.17
N GLY A 148 -14.44 6.30 5.81
CA GLY A 148 -14.65 7.48 6.64
C GLY A 148 -15.26 8.65 5.85
N GLN A 149 -14.72 8.96 4.67
CA GLN A 149 -15.27 10.00 3.79
C GLN A 149 -16.69 9.68 3.32
N ARG A 150 -16.95 8.42 2.93
CA ARG A 150 -18.30 7.96 2.54
C ARG A 150 -19.28 8.08 3.69
N ALA A 151 -18.90 7.70 4.91
CA ALA A 151 -19.74 7.83 6.09
C ALA A 151 -20.09 9.29 6.38
N GLN A 152 -19.13 10.22 6.25
CA GLN A 152 -19.38 11.65 6.42
C GLN A 152 -20.33 12.21 5.34
N LEU A 153 -20.15 11.80 4.07
CA LEU A 153 -21.05 12.19 2.98
C LEU A 153 -22.46 11.63 3.20
N GLN A 154 -22.57 10.36 3.58
CA GLN A 154 -23.85 9.73 3.94
C GLN A 154 -24.52 10.47 5.09
N GLN A 155 -23.78 10.87 6.12
CA GLN A 155 -24.33 11.68 7.21
C GLN A 155 -24.87 13.03 6.72
N ARG A 156 -24.11 13.75 5.88
CA ARG A 156 -24.54 15.04 5.31
C ARG A 156 -25.77 14.90 4.41
N LEU A 157 -25.79 13.88 3.54
CA LEU A 157 -26.93 13.58 2.69
C LEU A 157 -28.15 13.20 3.53
N ASN A 158 -27.98 12.39 4.58
CA ASN A 158 -29.07 12.01 5.46
C ASN A 158 -29.66 13.23 6.18
N VAL A 159 -28.81 14.13 6.67
CA VAL A 159 -29.25 15.41 7.26
C VAL A 159 -30.03 16.24 6.22
N LEU A 160 -29.53 16.37 4.99
CA LEU A 160 -30.22 17.09 3.93
C LEU A 160 -31.57 16.45 3.57
N THR A 161 -31.62 15.13 3.43
CA THR A 161 -32.85 14.37 3.15
C THR A 161 -33.89 14.59 4.23
N TRP A 162 -33.51 14.59 5.51
CA TRP A 162 -34.43 14.86 6.60
C TRP A 162 -35.07 16.25 6.53
N TYR A 163 -34.36 17.25 6.00
CA TYR A 163 -34.93 18.60 5.80
C TYR A 163 -35.72 18.74 4.49
N LEU A 164 -35.24 18.12 3.40
CA LEU A 164 -35.82 18.31 2.08
C LEU A 164 -37.03 17.41 1.82
N PHE A 165 -37.05 16.20 2.39
CA PHE A 165 -38.11 15.23 2.17
C PHE A 165 -39.51 15.74 2.59
N PRO A 166 -39.69 16.37 3.78
CA PRO A 166 -40.97 16.99 4.14
C PRO A 166 -41.37 18.12 3.19
N LEU A 167 -40.42 18.91 2.70
CA LEU A 167 -40.67 20.01 1.78
C LEU A 167 -41.16 19.50 0.42
N VAL A 168 -40.56 18.43 -0.11
CA VAL A 168 -40.98 17.81 -1.37
C VAL A 168 -42.36 17.19 -1.23
N ILE A 169 -42.65 16.49 -0.12
CA ILE A 169 -43.98 15.91 0.12
C ILE A 169 -45.03 17.02 0.22
N THR A 170 -44.78 18.07 0.99
CA THR A 170 -45.75 19.17 1.15
C THR A 170 -45.99 19.91 -0.15
N THR A 171 -44.94 20.18 -0.94
CA THR A 171 -45.06 20.79 -2.27
C THR A 171 -45.80 19.87 -3.25
N GLY A 172 -45.56 18.56 -3.20
CA GLY A 172 -46.26 17.57 -4.03
C GLY A 172 -47.76 17.52 -3.74
N ILE A 173 -48.15 17.51 -2.46
CA ILE A 173 -49.56 17.56 -2.05
C ILE A 173 -50.22 18.88 -2.48
N LEU A 174 -49.52 20.01 -2.35
CA LEU A 174 -50.03 21.32 -2.78
C LEU A 174 -50.13 21.46 -4.31
N GLY A 175 -49.25 20.78 -5.06
CA GLY A 175 -49.27 20.75 -6.51
C GLY A 175 -50.32 19.79 -7.10
N MET A 176 -50.80 18.83 -6.32
CA MET A 176 -52.03 18.10 -6.68
C MET A 176 -53.19 19.09 -6.60
N ASN A 177 -54.07 19.06 -7.60
CA ASN A 177 -55.13 20.05 -7.87
C ASN A 177 -56.25 20.04 -6.80
N VAL A 178 -55.89 20.12 -5.51
CA VAL A 178 -56.78 20.21 -4.34
C VAL A 178 -57.28 21.65 -4.17
N ILE A 179 -56.61 22.62 -4.79
CA ILE A 179 -56.96 24.04 -4.81
C ILE A 179 -57.43 24.41 -6.23
N VAL A 180 -58.48 23.76 -6.73
CA VAL A 180 -59.16 24.21 -7.94
C VAL A 180 -60.29 25.16 -7.51
N PRO A 181 -60.36 26.40 -8.04
CA PRO A 181 -61.54 27.24 -7.86
C PRO A 181 -62.75 26.54 -8.50
N GLY A 182 -63.58 25.89 -7.67
CA GLY A 182 -64.78 25.15 -8.12
C GLY A 182 -64.92 23.70 -7.66
N SER A 183 -63.98 23.15 -6.89
CA SER A 183 -64.15 21.83 -6.26
C SER A 183 -65.10 21.88 -5.05
N GLU A 184 -65.87 20.81 -4.81
CA GLU A 184 -66.83 20.68 -3.69
C GLU A 184 -66.23 20.81 -2.28
N ILE A 185 -64.90 20.84 -2.17
CA ILE A 185 -64.15 20.96 -0.93
C ILE A 185 -63.85 22.44 -0.68
N GLY A 186 -64.53 23.04 0.31
CA GLY A 186 -64.28 24.44 0.69
C GLY A 186 -62.83 24.66 1.16
N LEU A 187 -62.29 25.87 0.95
CA LEU A 187 -60.91 26.26 1.28
C LEU A 187 -60.49 25.85 2.71
N GLY A 188 -61.42 25.89 3.67
CA GLY A 188 -61.17 25.47 5.06
C GLY A 188 -60.95 23.96 5.25
N GLN A 189 -61.66 23.10 4.51
CA GLN A 189 -61.45 21.64 4.58
C GLN A 189 -60.12 21.24 3.93
N GLY A 190 -59.73 21.89 2.82
CA GLY A 190 -58.42 21.67 2.20
C GLY A 190 -57.26 22.04 3.14
N LEU A 191 -57.38 23.16 3.86
CA LEU A 191 -56.42 23.59 4.88
C LEU A 191 -56.32 22.63 6.07
N LEU A 192 -57.43 22.04 6.52
CA LEU A 192 -57.43 21.05 7.60
C LEU A 192 -56.74 19.75 7.19
N TRP A 193 -57.00 19.25 5.97
CA TRP A 193 -56.30 18.08 5.43
C TRP A 193 -54.81 18.34 5.24
N PHE A 194 -54.44 19.54 4.81
CA PHE A 194 -53.05 19.97 4.73
C PHE A 194 -52.38 20.02 6.11
N ALA A 195 -53.02 20.65 7.10
CA ALA A 195 -52.50 20.72 8.46
C ALA A 195 -52.35 19.32 9.08
N GLY A 196 -53.31 18.42 8.85
CA GLY A 196 -53.26 17.03 9.32
C GLY A 196 -52.13 16.22 8.68
N THR A 197 -51.95 16.32 7.36
CA THR A 197 -50.85 15.65 6.65
C THR A 197 -49.48 16.20 7.06
N LEU A 198 -49.35 17.51 7.21
CA LEU A 198 -48.12 18.15 7.70
C LEU A 198 -47.78 17.72 9.13
N ALA A 199 -48.77 17.69 10.03
CA ALA A 199 -48.59 17.21 11.41
C ALA A 199 -48.17 15.73 11.46
N LEU A 200 -48.73 14.88 10.60
CA LEU A 200 -48.38 13.46 10.51
C LEU A 200 -46.95 13.26 9.99
N ILE A 201 -46.51 14.05 9.00
CA ILE A 201 -45.13 14.03 8.50
C ILE A 201 -44.14 14.47 9.58
N VAL A 202 -44.44 15.56 10.30
CA VAL A 202 -43.59 16.05 11.40
C VAL A 202 -43.53 15.02 12.54
N ALA A 203 -44.64 14.37 12.89
CA ALA A 203 -44.66 13.31 13.89
C ALA A 203 -43.84 12.08 13.46
N ALA A 204 -43.97 11.63 12.21
CA ALA A 204 -43.18 10.53 11.66
C ALA A 204 -41.68 10.87 11.63
N MET A 205 -41.33 12.12 11.32
CA MET A 205 -39.95 12.62 11.37
C MET A 205 -39.38 12.59 12.79
N PHE A 206 -40.16 13.05 13.79
CA PHE A 206 -39.74 13.03 15.19
C PHE A 206 -39.54 11.60 15.71
N LEU A 207 -40.38 10.65 15.27
CA LEU A 207 -40.25 9.23 15.61
C LEU A 207 -39.01 8.60 14.97
N GLY A 208 -38.76 8.87 13.67
CA GLY A 208 -37.59 8.39 12.95
C GLY A 208 -36.27 8.93 13.50
N LEU A 209 -36.26 10.19 13.97
CA LEU A 209 -35.11 10.81 14.60
C LEU A 209 -34.81 10.26 16.01
N LYS A 210 -35.86 9.82 16.73
CA LYS A 210 -35.70 9.11 18.02
C LYS A 210 -35.12 7.70 17.83
N LEU A 211 -35.59 6.96 16.84
CA LEU A 211 -35.08 5.62 16.53
C LEU A 211 -33.61 5.64 16.12
N THR A 212 -33.20 6.60 15.29
CA THR A 212 -31.79 6.76 14.86
C THR A 212 -30.85 7.28 15.95
N ARG A 213 -31.37 7.88 17.03
CA ARG A 213 -30.58 8.23 18.24
C ARG A 213 -30.55 7.12 19.29
N GLY A 214 -31.52 6.21 19.29
CA GLY A 214 -31.64 5.12 20.26
C GLY A 214 -30.72 3.91 20.02
N GLU A 215 -30.10 3.82 18.83
CA GLU A 215 -29.13 2.77 18.47
C GLU A 215 -27.66 3.18 18.65
N ARG A 216 -27.37 4.20 19.48
CA ARG A 216 -26.01 4.52 19.92
C ARG A 216 -25.78 4.10 21.35
#